data_AF-A0A7W4C6W4-F1
#
_entry.id   AF-A0A7W4C6W4-F1
#
_cell.length_a   1.000
_cell.length_b   1.000
_cell.length_c   1.000
_cell.angle_alpha   90.00
_cell.angle_beta   90.00
_cell.angle_gamma   90.00
#
_symmetry.space_group_name_H-M   'P 1'
#
loop_
_entity.id
_entity.type
_entity.pdbx_description
1 polymer ?
#
loop_
_entity_poly.entity_id
_entity_poly.type
_entity_poly.pdbx_seq_one_letter_code
_entity_poly.pdbx_strand_id
1 'polypeptide(L)'
;MIKQRGIVLFLSLVVLVIMTVIGIALAVNSTQSLRMSGAGAERIEAMSVANGGLEQVIANNSGASFSNLLAVKTESVFNSTQVITPLPETGVRDVGCQRTSNAMGLNLVSCRRSQITSTAQFGRDNLGSLTVAAGVEQQVLAGN
;
A
#
# COMPACT_ATOMS: atom_id res chain seq x y z
N MET A 1 60.24 -28.00 -34.38
CA MET A 1 58.94 -27.58 -33.79
C MET A 1 59.16 -26.30 -33.01
N ILE A 2 58.74 -25.16 -33.55
CA ILE A 2 58.93 -23.85 -32.92
C ILE A 2 57.82 -23.67 -31.88
N LYS A 3 58.16 -23.74 -30.58
CA LYS A 3 57.19 -23.56 -29.48
C LYS A 3 56.83 -22.08 -29.37
N GLN A 4 55.69 -21.68 -29.91
CA GLN A 4 55.12 -20.33 -29.77
C GLN A 4 54.66 -20.09 -28.32
N ARG A 5 55.58 -19.67 -27.44
CA ARG A 5 55.29 -19.41 -26.02
C ARG A 5 54.53 -18.09 -25.77
N GLY A 6 54.62 -17.12 -26.68
CA GLY A 6 53.99 -15.80 -26.50
C GLY A 6 52.47 -15.78 -26.72
N ILE A 7 51.95 -16.63 -27.61
CA ILE A 7 50.53 -16.60 -28.00
C ILE A 7 49.61 -17.13 -26.88
N VAL A 8 50.12 -18.05 -26.05
CA VAL A 8 49.39 -18.62 -24.92
C VAL A 8 49.17 -17.57 -23.82
N LEU A 9 50.18 -16.73 -23.56
CA LEU A 9 50.07 -15.61 -22.62
C LEU A 9 49.03 -14.59 -23.09
N PHE A 10 49.06 -14.23 -24.37
CA PHE A 10 48.08 -13.32 -24.94
C PHE A 10 46.65 -13.88 -24.83
N LEU A 11 46.45 -15.16 -25.18
CA LEU A 11 45.15 -15.82 -25.06
C LEU A 11 44.66 -15.86 -23.60
N SER A 12 45.54 -16.18 -22.65
CA SER A 12 45.19 -16.19 -21.22
C SER A 12 44.76 -14.82 -20.71
N LEU A 13 45.41 -13.75 -21.17
CA LEU A 13 45.08 -12.38 -20.79
C LEU A 13 43.72 -11.96 -21.34
N VAL A 14 43.41 -12.29 -22.60
CA VAL A 14 42.10 -12.02 -23.20
C VAL A 14 40.98 -12.74 -22.43
N VAL A 15 41.18 -14.03 -22.12
CA VAL A 15 40.19 -14.82 -21.37
C VAL A 15 39.98 -14.25 -19.96
N LEU A 16 41.06 -13.84 -19.28
CA LEU A 16 40.99 -13.23 -17.95
C LEU A 16 40.17 -11.94 -17.99
N VAL A 17 40.40 -11.06 -18.96
CA VAL A 17 39.64 -9.81 -19.11
C VAL A 17 38.15 -10.12 -19.33
N ILE A 18 37.81 -11.05 -20.23
CA ILE A 18 36.42 -11.43 -20.49
C ILE A 18 35.74 -11.93 -19.20
N MET A 19 36.40 -12.81 -18.44
CA MET A 19 35.86 -13.34 -17.19
C MET A 19 35.63 -12.24 -16.14
N THR A 20 36.54 -11.26 -16.04
CA THR A 20 36.36 -10.14 -15.10
C THR A 20 35.17 -9.25 -15.47
N VAL A 21 34.97 -8.95 -16.76
CA VAL A 21 33.85 -8.12 -17.23
C VAL A 21 32.52 -8.80 -16.94
N ILE A 22 32.42 -10.11 -17.20
CA ILE A 22 31.23 -10.91 -16.89
C ILE A 22 30.97 -10.89 -15.37
N GLY A 23 32.01 -11.09 -14.55
CA GLY A 23 31.90 -11.05 -13.09
C GLY A 23 31.38 -9.71 -12.56
N ILE A 24 31.91 -8.59 -13.06
CA ILE A 24 31.45 -7.25 -12.69
C ILE A 24 29.99 -7.04 -13.10
N ALA A 25 29.61 -7.41 -14.33
CA ALA A 25 28.25 -7.25 -14.82
C ALA A 25 27.23 -8.03 -13.97
N LEU A 26 27.56 -9.26 -13.57
CA LEU A 26 26.73 -10.07 -12.68
C LEU A 26 26.61 -9.46 -11.27
N ALA A 27 27.72 -8.97 -10.72
CA ALA A 27 27.75 -8.35 -9.39
C ALA A 27 26.91 -7.07 -9.33
N VAL A 28 26.97 -6.23 -10.37
CA VAL A 28 26.19 -4.99 -10.46
C VAL A 28 24.69 -5.28 -10.53
N ASN A 29 24.27 -6.18 -11.42
CA ASN A 29 22.86 -6.57 -11.53
C ASN A 29 22.34 -7.18 -10.22
N SER A 30 23.11 -8.07 -9.59
CA SER A 30 22.73 -8.68 -8.31
C SER A 30 22.55 -7.64 -7.21
N THR A 31 23.45 -6.65 -7.14
CA THR A 31 23.35 -5.56 -6.15
C THR A 31 22.11 -4.69 -6.38
N GLN A 32 21.75 -4.46 -7.65
CA GLN A 32 20.53 -3.74 -7.99
C GLN A 32 19.28 -4.51 -7.56
N SER A 33 19.23 -5.81 -7.86
CA SER A 33 18.13 -6.68 -7.44
C SER A 33 17.98 -6.69 -5.92
N LEU A 34 19.08 -6.79 -5.15
CA LEU A 34 19.04 -6.77 -3.70
C LEU A 34 18.48 -5.45 -3.14
N ARG A 35 18.89 -4.30 -3.69
CA ARG A 35 18.34 -3.00 -3.29
C ARG A 35 16.86 -2.89 -3.62
N MET A 36 16.43 -3.41 -4.77
CA MET A 36 15.03 -3.44 -5.16
C MET A 36 14.21 -4.36 -4.26
N SER A 37 14.73 -5.52 -3.88
CA SER A 37 14.09 -6.44 -2.93
C SER A 37 13.96 -5.82 -1.54
N GLY A 38 14.98 -5.09 -1.08
CA GLY A 38 14.93 -4.34 0.19
C GLY A 38 13.85 -3.27 0.18
N ALA A 39 13.80 -2.43 -0.86
CA ALA A 39 12.74 -1.43 -1.02
C ALA A 39 11.34 -2.06 -1.16
N GLY A 40 11.25 -3.23 -1.79
CA GLY A 40 10.02 -4.02 -1.87
C GLY A 40 9.55 -4.52 -0.50
N ALA A 41 10.47 -4.98 0.34
CA ALA A 41 10.17 -5.44 1.70
C ALA A 41 9.64 -4.29 2.58
N GLU A 42 10.32 -3.13 2.56
CA GLU A 42 9.87 -1.94 3.30
C GLU A 42 8.47 -1.47 2.84
N ARG A 43 8.17 -1.55 1.55
CA ARG A 43 6.84 -1.25 1.02
C ARG A 43 5.78 -2.23 1.52
N ILE A 44 6.09 -3.53 1.57
CA ILE A 44 5.15 -4.55 2.04
C ILE A 44 4.87 -4.37 3.53
N GLU A 45 5.90 -4.06 4.33
CA GLU A 45 5.73 -3.73 5.74
C GLU A 45 4.79 -2.52 5.93
N ALA A 46 5.03 -1.42 5.20
CA ALA A 46 4.16 -0.25 5.25
C ALA A 46 2.74 -0.53 4.76
N MET A 47 2.57 -1.45 3.81
CA MET A 47 1.24 -1.91 3.38
C MET A 47 0.53 -2.68 4.49
N SER A 48 1.23 -3.55 5.19
CA SER A 48 0.66 -4.27 6.33
C SER A 48 0.28 -3.31 7.46
N VAL A 49 1.11 -2.29 7.73
CA VAL A 49 0.83 -1.25 8.72
C VAL A 49 -0.40 -0.43 8.30
N ALA A 50 -0.46 0.04 7.05
CA ALA A 50 -1.58 0.82 6.54
C ALA A 50 -2.90 0.03 6.58
N ASN A 51 -2.86 -1.26 6.20
CA ASN A 51 -4.03 -2.15 6.26
C ASN A 51 -4.46 -2.43 7.70
N GLY A 52 -3.52 -2.76 8.60
CA GLY A 52 -3.83 -3.00 10.01
C GLY A 52 -4.39 -1.76 10.71
N GLY A 53 -3.85 -0.57 10.41
CA GLY A 53 -4.40 0.71 10.87
C GLY A 53 -5.81 0.97 10.35
N LEU A 54 -6.06 0.65 9.07
CA LEU A 54 -7.38 0.78 8.46
C LEU A 54 -8.40 -0.16 9.12
N GLU A 55 -8.06 -1.43 9.33
CA GLU A 55 -8.93 -2.40 10.02
C GLU A 55 -9.22 -1.99 11.46
N GLN A 56 -8.22 -1.52 12.20
CA GLN A 56 -8.41 -1.05 13.57
C GLN A 56 -9.34 0.16 13.64
N VAL A 57 -9.18 1.12 12.72
CA VAL A 57 -10.04 2.31 12.66
C VAL A 57 -11.47 1.92 12.28
N ILE A 58 -11.66 0.96 11.37
CA ILE A 58 -12.97 0.40 11.04
C ILE A 58 -13.60 -0.25 12.28
N ALA A 59 -12.85 -1.08 13.00
CA ALA A 59 -13.36 -1.74 14.19
C ALA A 59 -13.77 -0.73 15.27
N ASN A 60 -12.91 0.26 15.54
CA ASN A 60 -13.13 1.30 16.55
C ASN A 60 -14.32 2.22 16.24
N ASN A 61 -14.58 2.49 14.96
CA ASN A 61 -15.63 3.42 14.54
C ASN A 61 -16.89 2.72 14.00
N SER A 62 -16.93 1.39 14.03
CA SER A 62 -18.10 0.61 13.61
C SER A 62 -19.36 0.97 14.41
N GLY A 63 -20.53 0.94 13.74
CA GLY A 63 -21.80 1.29 14.36
C GLY A 63 -22.03 2.79 14.48
N ALA A 64 -22.24 3.29 15.71
CA ALA A 64 -22.75 4.64 15.95
C ALA A 64 -21.81 5.76 15.46
N SER A 65 -20.49 5.54 15.47
CA SER A 65 -19.53 6.55 15.03
C SER A 65 -19.60 6.79 13.52
N PHE A 66 -19.66 5.73 12.69
CA PHE A 66 -19.89 5.89 11.25
C PHE A 66 -21.28 6.41 10.92
N SER A 67 -22.32 6.03 11.69
CA SER A 67 -23.68 6.55 11.50
C SER A 67 -23.81 8.05 11.82
N ASN A 68 -23.00 8.58 12.73
CA ASN A 68 -23.06 9.98 13.18
C ASN A 68 -21.87 10.83 12.72
N LEU A 69 -21.02 10.32 11.82
CA LEU A 69 -19.91 11.09 11.30
C LEU A 69 -20.45 12.22 10.43
N LEU A 70 -20.19 13.48 10.80
CA LEU A 70 -20.64 14.69 10.10
C LEU A 70 -19.50 15.49 9.47
N ALA A 71 -18.27 15.23 9.93
CA ALA A 71 -17.07 15.92 9.48
C ALA A 71 -15.92 14.93 9.33
N VAL A 72 -14.86 15.37 8.65
CA VAL A 72 -13.63 14.59 8.52
C VAL A 72 -13.03 14.35 9.90
N LYS A 73 -12.65 13.10 10.17
CA LYS A 73 -11.98 12.69 11.41
C LYS A 73 -10.62 12.09 11.07
N THR A 74 -9.61 12.44 11.84
CA THR A 74 -8.26 11.87 11.70
C THR A 74 -7.91 11.07 12.94
N GLU A 75 -7.39 9.87 12.73
CA GLU A 75 -6.84 9.00 13.77
C GLU A 75 -5.43 8.59 13.37
N SER A 76 -4.58 8.30 14.35
CA SER A 76 -3.23 7.78 14.11
C SER A 76 -3.08 6.45 14.83
N VAL A 77 -3.01 5.36 14.08
CA VAL A 77 -2.86 4.01 14.60
C VAL A 77 -1.67 3.35 13.92
N PHE A 78 -0.88 2.57 14.68
CA PHE A 78 0.30 1.85 14.18
C PHE A 78 1.28 2.74 13.40
N ASN A 79 1.62 3.94 13.90
CA ASN A 79 2.52 4.89 13.22
C ASN A 79 2.10 5.26 11.78
N SER A 80 0.83 5.08 11.44
CA SER A 80 0.23 5.52 10.18
C SER A 80 -0.92 6.48 10.48
N THR A 81 -1.28 7.30 9.49
CA THR A 81 -2.35 8.30 9.64
C THR A 81 -3.58 7.84 8.87
N GLN A 82 -4.70 7.73 9.56
CA GLN A 82 -6.00 7.38 8.98
C GLN A 82 -6.91 8.60 8.94
N VAL A 83 -7.40 8.93 7.76
CA VAL A 83 -8.37 10.01 7.54
C VAL A 83 -9.70 9.39 7.14
N ILE A 84 -10.72 9.62 7.95
CA ILE A 84 -12.09 9.20 7.70
C ILE A 84 -12.85 10.41 7.14
N THR A 85 -13.23 10.33 5.88
CA THR A 85 -14.00 11.35 5.17
C THR A 85 -15.42 10.85 4.99
N PRO A 86 -16.46 11.53 5.51
CA PRO A 86 -17.83 11.18 5.21
C PRO A 86 -18.18 11.54 3.75
N LEU A 87 -18.94 10.69 3.07
CA LEU A 87 -19.45 10.93 1.72
C LEU A 87 -20.99 11.06 1.75
N PRO A 88 -21.59 11.87 0.87
CA PRO A 88 -20.95 12.77 -0.11
C PRO A 88 -20.39 14.05 0.55
N GLU A 89 -19.27 14.55 0.00
CA GLU A 89 -18.56 15.74 0.53
C GLU A 89 -19.39 17.03 0.50
N THR A 90 -20.41 17.09 -0.38
CA THR A 90 -21.33 18.23 -0.52
C THR A 90 -22.39 18.32 0.59
N GLY A 91 -22.36 17.39 1.55
CA GLY A 91 -23.24 17.37 2.70
C GLY A 91 -23.54 15.94 3.09
N VAL A 92 -23.11 15.54 4.30
CA VAL A 92 -23.31 14.19 4.79
C VAL A 92 -24.81 13.90 4.87
N ARG A 93 -25.23 12.89 4.11
CA ARG A 93 -26.61 12.45 4.03
C ARG A 93 -26.66 10.94 3.94
N ASP A 94 -27.82 10.41 4.26
CA ASP A 94 -28.06 8.98 4.09
C ASP A 94 -28.42 8.72 2.63
N VAL A 95 -27.78 7.70 2.04
CA VAL A 95 -27.92 7.31 0.63
C VAL A 95 -28.36 5.86 0.56
N GLY A 96 -28.87 5.42 -0.60
CA GLY A 96 -29.18 4.00 -0.80
C GLY A 96 -27.93 3.12 -0.61
N CYS A 97 -28.06 2.03 0.13
CA CYS A 97 -26.98 1.05 0.31
C CYS A 97 -26.67 0.36 -1.04
N GLN A 98 -25.40 0.34 -1.48
CA GLN A 98 -25.02 -0.38 -2.71
C GLN A 98 -25.02 -1.90 -2.47
N ARG A 99 -24.66 -2.31 -1.26
CA ARG A 99 -24.63 -3.71 -0.84
C ARG A 99 -25.70 -3.96 0.22
N THR A 100 -26.90 -4.34 -0.21
CA THR A 100 -27.88 -4.98 0.70
C THR A 100 -28.22 -6.37 0.19
N SER A 101 -28.12 -7.37 1.07
CA SER A 101 -28.46 -8.77 0.73
C SER A 101 -29.94 -9.09 0.90
N ASN A 102 -30.73 -8.17 1.47
CA ASN A 102 -32.16 -8.36 1.70
C ASN A 102 -32.96 -7.19 1.15
N ALA A 103 -34.01 -7.51 0.38
CA ALA A 103 -35.03 -6.56 -0.03
C ALA A 103 -35.81 -6.13 1.21
N MET A 104 -35.40 -5.03 1.84
CA MET A 104 -36.13 -4.48 2.97
C MET A 104 -37.43 -3.88 2.43
N GLY A 105 -38.55 -4.49 2.79
CA GLY A 105 -39.87 -3.98 2.45
C GLY A 105 -40.05 -2.61 3.07
N LEU A 106 -40.27 -1.60 2.22
CA LEU A 106 -40.26 -0.16 2.55
C LEU A 106 -38.82 0.34 2.76
N ASN A 107 -38.43 1.43 2.09
CA ASN A 107 -37.11 2.11 2.14
C ASN A 107 -36.74 2.65 3.56
N LEU A 108 -36.83 1.82 4.58
CA LEU A 108 -36.60 2.10 6.00
C LEU A 108 -35.12 2.03 6.37
N VAL A 109 -34.26 1.53 5.49
CA VAL A 109 -32.82 1.43 5.74
C VAL A 109 -32.06 2.14 4.64
N SER A 110 -31.30 3.13 5.06
CA SER A 110 -30.34 3.86 4.25
C SER A 110 -28.93 3.54 4.74
N CYS A 111 -27.92 3.96 4.00
CA CYS A 111 -26.53 3.82 4.39
C CYS A 111 -25.87 5.20 4.49
N ARG A 112 -25.05 5.36 5.51
CA ARG A 112 -24.05 6.42 5.57
C ARG A 112 -22.75 5.88 5.01
N ARG A 113 -22.17 6.60 4.04
CA ARG A 113 -20.90 6.22 3.42
C ARG A 113 -19.77 7.03 4.03
N SER A 114 -18.64 6.38 4.25
CA SER A 114 -17.40 7.05 4.60
C SER A 114 -16.25 6.39 3.86
N GLN A 115 -15.25 7.18 3.49
CA GLN A 115 -14.00 6.71 2.93
C GLN A 115 -12.93 6.85 4.00
N ILE A 116 -12.22 5.77 4.26
CA ILE A 116 -11.11 5.73 5.19
C ILE A 116 -9.84 5.62 4.37
N THR A 117 -8.93 6.56 4.56
CA THR A 117 -7.66 6.62 3.85
C THR A 117 -6.54 6.47 4.87
N SER A 118 -5.80 5.37 4.80
CA SER A 118 -4.67 5.05 5.67
C SER A 118 -3.36 5.28 4.92
N THR A 119 -2.53 6.18 5.43
CA THR A 119 -1.25 6.54 4.83
C THR A 119 -0.09 6.12 5.74
N ALA A 120 0.82 5.33 5.21
CA ALA A 120 2.07 4.92 5.84
C ALA A 120 3.26 5.38 5.00
N GLN A 121 4.31 5.85 5.66
CA GLN A 121 5.57 6.22 5.01
C GLN A 121 6.53 5.03 5.04
N PHE A 122 7.37 4.91 4.01
CA PHE A 122 8.37 3.85 3.86
C PHE A 122 9.58 4.36 3.07
N GLY A 123 10.66 3.58 3.04
CA GLY A 123 11.90 4.02 2.41
C GLY A 123 12.80 4.81 3.34
N ARG A 124 14.04 5.01 2.89
CA ARG A 124 15.01 5.87 3.56
C ARG A 124 14.45 7.30 3.66
N ASP A 125 14.53 7.88 4.86
CA ASP A 125 14.08 9.25 5.16
C ASP A 125 12.60 9.53 4.82
N ASN A 126 11.73 8.50 4.83
CA ASN A 126 10.30 8.63 4.50
C ASN A 126 10.02 9.19 3.09
N LEU A 127 10.90 8.88 2.12
CA LEU A 127 10.74 9.34 0.73
C LEU A 127 9.60 8.64 -0.02
N GLY A 128 9.17 7.46 0.43
CA GLY A 128 8.04 6.73 -0.13
C GLY A 128 6.79 6.88 0.74
N SER A 129 5.65 7.16 0.12
CA SER A 129 4.35 7.14 0.80
C SER A 129 3.44 6.11 0.16
N LEU A 130 2.80 5.28 0.97
CA LEU A 130 1.76 4.35 0.55
C LEU A 130 0.45 4.76 1.19
N THR A 131 -0.58 4.92 0.35
CA THR A 131 -1.93 5.24 0.79
C THR A 131 -2.89 4.14 0.35
N VAL A 132 -3.61 3.57 1.32
CA VAL A 132 -4.68 2.59 1.10
C VAL A 132 -6.00 3.25 1.45
N ALA A 133 -6.97 3.18 0.54
CA ALA A 133 -8.31 3.71 0.77
C ALA A 133 -9.34 2.57 0.78
N ALA A 134 -10.30 2.64 1.71
CA ALA A 134 -11.44 1.75 1.78
C ALA A 134 -12.74 2.55 1.94
N GLY A 135 -13.80 2.12 1.26
CA GLY A 135 -15.14 2.65 1.46
C GLY A 135 -15.91 1.79 2.45
N VAL A 136 -16.50 2.42 3.48
CA VAL A 136 -17.36 1.78 4.47
C VAL A 136 -18.78 2.31 4.30
N GLU A 137 -19.74 1.39 4.22
CA GLU A 137 -21.17 1.70 4.27
C GLU A 137 -21.74 1.21 5.61
N GLN A 138 -22.27 2.13 6.41
CA GLN A 138 -22.93 1.81 7.68
C GLN A 138 -24.45 1.94 7.50
N GLN A 139 -25.17 0.85 7.79
CA GLN A 139 -26.63 0.86 7.74
C GLN A 139 -27.20 1.72 8.87
N VAL A 140 -28.17 2.56 8.51
CA VAL A 140 -28.92 3.46 9.38
C VAL A 140 -30.41 3.34 9.06
N LEU A 141 -31.25 3.53 10.07
CA LEU A 141 -32.69 3.59 9.88
C LEU A 141 -33.03 4.93 9.22
N ALA A 142 -33.65 4.89 8.04
CA ALA A 142 -34.13 6.07 7.33
C ALA A 142 -35.29 6.68 8.12
N GLY A 143 -35.01 7.71 8.91
CA GLY A 143 -35.98 8.28 9.85
C GLY A 143 -35.41 9.38 10.73
N ASN A 144 -34.99 10.49 10.11
CA ASN A 144 -35.18 11.84 10.65
C ASN A 144 -35.42 12.80 9.48
#